data_AF-A0A7J4BC99-F1
#
_entry.id   AF-A0A7J4BC99-F1
#
_cell.length_a   1.000
_cell.length_b   1.000
_cell.length_c   1.000
_cell.angle_alpha   90.00
_cell.angle_beta   90.00
_cell.angle_gamma   90.00
#
_symmetry.space_group_name_H-M   'P 1'
#
loop_
_entity.id
_entity.type
_entity.pdbx_description
1 polymer ?
#
loop_
_entity_poly.entity_id
_entity_poly.type
_entity_poly.pdbx_seq_one_letter_code
_entity_poly.pdbx_strand_id
1 'polypeptide(L)'
;KFVKPDEPYWYSPWGKGRPGWHIECSAMAMKYLGESFDIHGGGEDNIFPHHENEIAQSEAATGKQFVKYWMHVKHILINGQKMSKSLGNFITARDAVSKYGPVLVRFFMLNTHYRKQLDFNEADILTTKEKLEKILDAFILLKQSIDEGASVKADQNDVKRLRDAFETQKVKIEDAMNDDFNIPLAITELLEMIKEINKFVDKYSAVDQKVASEIYGFFEKFYRVLLGDLLDRYLKKYEENKGIVKILIEQRSSARARKDFATSDAIRAGLKANGIILEDEKSGTRWKIDVNALK
;
A
#
# COMPACT_ATOMS: atom_id res chain seq x y z
N LYS A 1 40.26 -1.57 0.98
CA LYS A 1 40.81 -0.41 0.21
C LYS A 1 41.82 0.32 1.08
N PHE A 2 42.98 0.69 0.54
CA PHE A 2 43.91 1.59 1.23
C PHE A 2 43.30 3.00 1.34
N VAL A 3 43.67 3.70 2.39
CA VAL A 3 42.99 4.91 2.87
C VAL A 3 43.76 6.14 2.38
N LYS A 4 43.05 7.14 1.86
CA LYS A 4 43.62 8.47 1.53
C LYS A 4 43.74 9.32 2.80
N PRO A 5 44.57 10.38 2.81
CA PRO A 5 44.59 11.33 3.92
C PRO A 5 43.16 11.79 4.26
N ASP A 6 42.83 11.79 5.55
CA ASP A 6 41.54 12.22 6.12
C ASP A 6 40.31 11.32 5.88
N GLU A 7 40.48 10.11 5.32
CA GLU A 7 39.41 9.11 5.27
C GLU A 7 39.34 8.27 6.57
N PRO A 8 38.13 7.86 7.03
CA PRO A 8 37.98 6.90 8.12
C PRO A 8 38.69 5.56 7.83
N TYR A 9 39.31 4.97 8.87
CA TYR A 9 40.05 3.72 8.74
C TYR A 9 39.98 2.82 9.97
N TRP A 10 40.30 1.55 9.76
CA TRP A 10 40.52 0.53 10.78
C TRP A 10 41.89 -0.14 10.57
N TYR A 11 42.46 -0.65 11.65
CA TYR A 11 43.65 -1.50 11.59
C TYR A 11 43.27 -2.91 11.15
N SER A 12 44.06 -3.50 10.25
CA SER A 12 43.92 -4.86 9.77
C SER A 12 45.29 -5.53 9.65
N PRO A 13 45.36 -6.86 9.48
CA PRO A 13 46.62 -7.56 9.19
C PRO A 13 47.38 -7.02 7.96
N TRP A 14 46.72 -6.28 7.08
CA TRP A 14 47.31 -5.67 5.87
C TRP A 14 47.54 -4.16 6.01
N GLY A 15 47.49 -3.62 7.23
CA GLY A 15 47.67 -2.20 7.51
C GLY A 15 46.36 -1.42 7.65
N LYS A 16 46.46 -0.08 7.55
CA LYS A 16 45.31 0.83 7.68
C LYS A 16 44.43 0.75 6.43
N GLY A 17 43.16 0.42 6.63
CA GLY A 17 42.23 0.12 5.54
C GLY A 17 40.78 0.39 5.90
N ARG A 18 39.91 0.23 4.91
CA ARG A 18 38.46 0.09 5.10
C ARG A 18 37.90 -1.03 4.22
N PRO A 19 36.74 -1.62 4.59
CA PRO A 19 36.09 -2.63 3.77
C PRO A 19 35.84 -2.15 2.33
N GLY A 20 35.81 -3.11 1.40
CA GLY A 20 35.30 -2.88 0.06
C GLY A 20 33.79 -3.06 0.04
N TRP A 21 33.09 -2.38 -0.87
CA TRP A 21 31.63 -2.39 -0.93
C TRP A 21 31.03 -3.81 -0.90
N HIS A 22 31.61 -4.78 -1.61
CA HIS A 22 31.09 -6.14 -1.71
C HIS A 22 31.32 -6.99 -0.44
N ILE A 23 32.47 -6.84 0.24
CA ILE A 23 32.82 -7.73 1.38
C ILE A 23 31.97 -7.49 2.62
N GLU A 24 31.40 -6.29 2.74
CA GLU A 24 30.53 -5.92 3.85
C GLU A 24 29.28 -6.81 3.88
N CYS A 25 28.58 -6.97 2.75
CA CYS A 25 27.37 -7.78 2.63
C CYS A 25 27.66 -9.26 2.90
N SER A 26 28.67 -9.85 2.25
CA SER A 26 29.11 -11.23 2.47
C SER A 26 29.40 -11.51 3.95
N ALA A 27 30.25 -10.69 4.58
CA ALA A 27 30.67 -10.90 5.96
C ALA A 27 29.52 -10.75 6.97
N MET A 28 28.65 -9.75 6.78
CA MET A 28 27.51 -9.53 7.67
C MET A 28 26.44 -10.61 7.48
N ALA A 29 26.09 -10.94 6.23
CA ALA A 29 25.09 -11.97 5.95
C ALA A 29 25.50 -13.31 6.56
N MET A 30 26.75 -13.75 6.36
CA MET A 30 27.23 -15.00 6.96
C MET A 30 27.23 -14.98 8.48
N LYS A 31 27.55 -13.84 9.10
CA LYS A 31 27.51 -13.70 10.57
C LYS A 31 26.10 -13.85 11.14
N TYR A 32 25.09 -13.29 10.49
CA TYR A 32 23.73 -13.19 11.05
C TYR A 32 22.79 -14.29 10.55
N LEU A 33 22.98 -14.78 9.34
CA LEU A 33 22.10 -15.75 8.66
C LEU A 33 22.76 -17.12 8.48
N GLY A 34 24.07 -17.21 8.73
CA GLY A 34 24.87 -18.42 8.51
C GLY A 34 25.52 -18.46 7.13
N GLU A 35 26.40 -19.44 6.93
CA GLU A 35 27.17 -19.64 5.69
C GLU A 35 26.31 -19.97 4.46
N SER A 36 25.04 -20.33 4.67
CA SER A 36 24.04 -20.57 3.64
C SER A 36 22.66 -20.16 4.16
N PHE A 37 21.89 -19.41 3.38
CA PHE A 37 20.54 -18.96 3.75
C PHE A 37 19.58 -18.91 2.56
N ASP A 38 18.30 -18.64 2.83
CA ASP A 38 17.23 -18.89 1.86
C ASP A 38 17.09 -17.79 0.80
N ILE A 39 16.87 -16.52 1.18
CA ILE A 39 16.53 -15.44 0.24
C ILE A 39 17.46 -14.25 0.39
N HIS A 40 18.03 -13.75 -0.72
CA HIS A 40 18.77 -12.49 -0.79
C HIS A 40 18.14 -11.57 -1.84
N GLY A 41 17.77 -10.35 -1.43
CA GLY A 41 17.13 -9.35 -2.29
C GLY A 41 18.04 -8.17 -2.66
N GLY A 42 17.81 -7.54 -3.81
CA GLY A 42 18.42 -6.25 -4.16
C GLY A 42 17.83 -5.61 -5.40
N GLY A 43 18.41 -4.50 -5.87
CA GLY A 43 18.08 -3.94 -7.18
C GLY A 43 18.63 -4.79 -8.32
N GLU A 44 18.07 -4.67 -9.52
CA GLU A 44 18.61 -5.36 -10.70
C GLU A 44 20.05 -4.94 -11.03
N ASP A 45 20.47 -3.74 -10.64
CA ASP A 45 21.84 -3.25 -10.74
C ASP A 45 22.80 -3.95 -9.78
N ASN A 46 22.29 -4.59 -8.72
CA ASN A 46 23.11 -5.40 -7.84
C ASN A 46 23.44 -6.77 -8.41
N ILE A 47 22.72 -7.26 -9.44
CA ILE A 47 23.02 -8.57 -10.07
C ILE A 47 24.51 -8.64 -10.42
N PHE A 48 24.99 -7.64 -11.15
CA PHE A 48 26.40 -7.52 -11.48
C PHE A 48 26.90 -6.08 -11.30
N PRO A 49 28.07 -5.87 -10.65
CA PRO A 49 28.99 -6.88 -10.13
C PRO A 49 28.72 -7.26 -8.66
N HIS A 50 27.73 -6.67 -8.00
CA HIS A 50 27.66 -6.70 -6.53
C HIS A 50 27.38 -8.09 -5.97
N HIS A 51 26.23 -8.68 -6.29
CA HIS A 51 25.84 -10.00 -5.81
C HIS A 51 26.73 -11.11 -6.38
N GLU A 52 27.19 -10.99 -7.62
CA GLU A 52 28.17 -11.93 -8.19
C GLU A 52 29.47 -11.97 -7.37
N ASN A 53 29.94 -10.81 -6.89
CA ASN A 53 31.09 -10.73 -6.00
C ASN A 53 30.79 -11.26 -4.59
N GLU A 54 29.57 -11.13 -4.09
CA GLU A 54 29.17 -11.71 -2.80
C GLU A 54 29.14 -13.23 -2.84
N ILE A 55 28.61 -13.81 -3.93
CA ILE A 55 28.66 -15.24 -4.22
C ILE A 55 30.14 -15.68 -4.25
N ALA A 56 30.96 -15.03 -5.08
CA ALA A 56 32.37 -15.39 -5.22
C ALA A 56 33.14 -15.33 -3.89
N GLN A 57 32.89 -14.34 -3.04
CA GLN A 57 33.54 -14.22 -1.73
C GLN A 57 33.08 -15.29 -0.75
N SER A 58 31.77 -15.48 -0.64
CA SER A 58 31.17 -16.33 0.39
C SER A 58 31.34 -17.81 0.07
N GLU A 59 31.14 -18.20 -1.19
CA GLU A 59 31.28 -19.59 -1.62
C GLU A 59 32.76 -20.01 -1.68
N ALA A 60 33.68 -19.11 -2.05
CA ALA A 60 35.11 -19.42 -2.00
C ALA A 60 35.62 -19.55 -0.55
N ALA A 61 35.06 -18.78 0.39
CA ALA A 61 35.46 -18.84 1.80
C ALA A 61 34.92 -20.09 2.53
N THR A 62 33.76 -20.60 2.13
CA THR A 62 33.04 -21.65 2.89
C THR A 62 32.92 -22.98 2.14
N GLY A 63 33.04 -22.99 0.81
CA GLY A 63 32.76 -24.14 -0.03
C GLY A 63 31.28 -24.53 -0.10
N LYS A 64 30.36 -23.67 0.35
CA LYS A 64 28.91 -23.92 0.41
C LYS A 64 28.17 -22.94 -0.50
N GLN A 65 26.97 -23.33 -0.96
CA GLN A 65 26.06 -22.41 -1.64
C GLN A 65 25.68 -21.26 -0.70
N PHE A 66 25.92 -20.01 -1.11
CA PHE A 66 25.69 -18.85 -0.26
C PHE A 66 24.18 -18.56 -0.06
N VAL A 67 23.41 -18.54 -1.15
CA VAL A 67 21.97 -18.19 -1.16
C VAL A 67 21.20 -19.13 -2.09
N LYS A 68 20.01 -19.58 -1.66
CA LYS A 68 19.13 -20.45 -2.47
C LYS A 68 18.30 -19.68 -3.51
N TYR A 69 17.74 -18.54 -3.12
CA TYR A 69 16.86 -17.73 -3.96
C TYR A 69 17.32 -16.27 -4.00
N TRP A 70 17.63 -15.79 -5.20
CA TRP A 70 17.96 -14.39 -5.44
C TRP A 70 16.74 -13.64 -6.00
N MET A 71 16.40 -12.50 -5.40
CA MET A 71 15.25 -11.71 -5.79
C MET A 71 15.66 -10.28 -6.16
N HIS A 72 15.44 -9.87 -7.41
CA HIS A 72 15.82 -8.54 -7.88
C HIS A 72 14.61 -7.70 -8.32
N VAL A 73 14.52 -6.49 -7.78
CA VAL A 73 13.52 -5.51 -8.20
C VAL A 73 13.99 -4.73 -9.43
N LYS A 74 13.08 -4.39 -10.34
CA LYS A 74 13.40 -3.53 -11.48
C LYS A 74 13.52 -2.07 -11.10
N HIS A 75 14.28 -1.33 -11.89
CA HIS A 75 14.34 0.12 -11.77
C HIS A 75 12.97 0.77 -12.04
N ILE A 76 12.78 1.92 -11.38
CA ILE A 76 11.65 2.82 -11.60
C ILE A 76 12.02 3.80 -12.72
N LEU A 77 11.08 4.02 -13.64
CA LEU A 77 11.13 5.06 -14.66
C LEU A 77 10.36 6.30 -14.18
N ILE A 78 10.64 7.46 -14.76
CA ILE A 78 9.81 8.66 -14.63
C ILE A 78 9.42 9.13 -16.02
N ASN A 79 8.12 9.15 -16.29
CA ASN A 79 7.53 9.51 -17.58
C ASN A 79 8.21 8.74 -18.74
N GLY A 80 8.40 7.43 -18.57
CA GLY A 80 9.01 6.53 -19.55
C GLY A 80 10.54 6.60 -19.65
N GLN A 81 11.22 7.42 -18.83
CA GLN A 81 12.67 7.58 -18.88
C GLN A 81 13.35 7.08 -17.60
N LYS A 82 14.58 6.58 -17.71
CA LYS A 82 15.39 6.23 -16.54
C LYS A 82 15.67 7.50 -15.71
N MET A 83 15.50 7.39 -14.39
CA MET A 83 15.85 8.47 -13.48
C MET A 83 17.35 8.78 -13.54
N SER A 84 17.68 10.06 -13.71
CA SER A 84 19.04 10.56 -13.57
C SER A 84 19.05 11.95 -12.95
N LYS A 85 19.97 12.17 -12.00
CA LYS A 85 20.24 13.51 -11.47
C LYS A 85 20.67 14.49 -12.57
N SER A 86 21.39 14.01 -13.59
CA SER A 86 21.88 14.86 -14.68
C SER A 86 20.77 15.31 -15.63
N LEU A 87 19.72 14.50 -15.80
CA LEU A 87 18.54 14.84 -16.61
C LEU A 87 17.52 15.68 -15.83
N GLY A 88 17.73 15.85 -14.51
CA GLY A 88 16.76 16.50 -13.62
C GLY A 88 15.44 15.73 -13.45
N ASN A 89 15.32 14.54 -14.02
CA ASN A 89 14.10 13.72 -14.04
C ASN A 89 14.08 12.72 -12.87
N PHE A 90 14.18 13.22 -11.64
CA PHE A 90 14.04 12.40 -10.44
C PHE A 90 13.01 13.00 -9.49
N ILE A 91 12.36 12.14 -8.71
CA ILE A 91 11.53 12.55 -7.59
C ILE A 91 12.09 11.88 -6.34
N THR A 92 12.26 12.63 -5.25
CA THR A 92 12.64 12.01 -3.99
C THR A 92 11.42 11.37 -3.35
N ALA A 93 11.63 10.32 -2.54
CA ALA A 93 10.54 9.74 -1.76
C ALA A 93 9.83 10.79 -0.88
N ARG A 94 10.58 11.77 -0.36
CA ARG A 94 10.03 12.87 0.43
C ARG A 94 9.09 13.76 -0.38
N ASP A 95 9.47 14.10 -1.61
CA ASP A 95 8.65 14.96 -2.48
C ASP A 95 7.40 14.21 -2.95
N ALA A 96 7.54 12.94 -3.32
CA ALA A 96 6.42 12.08 -3.70
C ALA A 96 5.41 11.95 -2.55
N VAL A 97 5.87 11.64 -1.33
CA VAL A 97 5.01 11.52 -0.14
C VAL A 97 4.37 12.86 0.21
N SER A 98 5.11 13.97 0.09
CA SER A 98 4.56 15.31 0.37
C SER A 98 3.47 15.70 -0.63
N LYS A 99 3.60 15.30 -1.89
CA LYS A 99 2.63 15.62 -2.96
C LYS A 99 1.40 14.70 -2.94
N TYR A 100 1.60 13.39 -2.74
CA TYR A 100 0.55 12.38 -2.96
C TYR A 100 0.10 11.66 -1.68
N GLY A 101 0.80 11.82 -0.56
CA GLY A 101 0.56 11.08 0.68
C GLY A 101 1.22 9.69 0.67
N PRO A 102 1.60 9.16 1.85
CA PRO A 102 2.39 7.94 1.97
C PRO A 102 1.61 6.69 1.55
N VAL A 103 0.29 6.66 1.80
CA VAL A 103 -0.56 5.50 1.47
C VAL A 103 -0.67 5.34 -0.05
N LEU A 104 -0.92 6.45 -0.76
CA LEU A 104 -1.03 6.43 -2.21
C LEU A 104 0.32 6.10 -2.86
N VAL A 105 1.42 6.70 -2.40
CA VAL A 105 2.76 6.38 -2.93
C VAL A 105 3.09 4.90 -2.76
N ARG A 106 2.83 4.34 -1.56
CA ARG A 106 3.08 2.92 -1.31
C ARG A 106 2.18 2.03 -2.17
N PHE A 107 0.89 2.30 -2.21
CA PHE A 107 -0.06 1.51 -3.01
C PHE A 107 0.25 1.60 -4.52
N PHE A 108 0.70 2.76 -4.99
CA PHE A 108 1.17 2.95 -6.36
C PHE A 108 2.35 2.05 -6.71
N MET A 109 3.35 1.96 -5.83
CA MET A 109 4.50 1.06 -6.03
C MET A 109 4.10 -0.42 -6.11
N LEU A 110 3.03 -0.82 -5.41
CA LEU A 110 2.52 -2.20 -5.38
C LEU A 110 1.66 -2.56 -6.60
N ASN A 111 1.22 -1.56 -7.38
CA ASN A 111 0.38 -1.77 -8.55
C ASN A 111 1.16 -2.34 -9.76
N THR A 112 2.49 -2.44 -9.66
CA THR A 112 3.35 -3.10 -10.66
C THR A 112 4.11 -4.24 -10.01
N HIS A 113 4.20 -5.38 -10.71
CA HIS A 113 4.97 -6.54 -10.24
C HIS A 113 6.43 -6.14 -10.03
N TYR A 114 7.07 -6.60 -8.93
CA TYR A 114 8.40 -6.14 -8.54
C TYR A 114 9.50 -6.37 -9.60
N ARG A 115 9.30 -7.39 -10.45
CA ARG A 115 10.15 -7.74 -11.61
C ARG A 115 9.83 -7.00 -12.91
N LYS A 116 8.90 -6.04 -12.88
CA LYS A 116 8.55 -5.17 -14.02
C LYS A 116 8.92 -3.74 -13.70
N GLN A 117 9.29 -2.98 -14.72
CA GLN A 117 9.59 -1.55 -14.56
C GLN A 117 8.31 -0.80 -14.24
N LEU A 118 8.29 -0.13 -13.09
CA LEU A 118 7.24 0.82 -12.71
C LEU A 118 7.56 2.17 -13.36
N ASP A 119 6.61 2.74 -14.10
CA ASP A 119 6.73 4.12 -14.58
C ASP A 119 6.00 5.08 -13.63
N PHE A 120 6.75 5.97 -12.98
CA PHE A 120 6.21 6.98 -12.10
C PHE A 120 5.76 8.19 -12.94
N ASN A 121 4.47 8.19 -13.30
CA ASN A 121 3.82 9.29 -14.00
C ASN A 121 2.50 9.69 -13.28
N GLU A 122 2.10 10.95 -13.47
CA GLU A 122 0.96 11.51 -12.73
C GLU A 122 -0.38 10.89 -13.11
N ALA A 123 -0.56 10.48 -14.38
CA ALA A 123 -1.78 9.85 -14.84
C ALA A 123 -2.03 8.51 -14.12
N ASP A 124 -1.02 7.65 -14.04
CA ASP A 124 -1.12 6.35 -13.38
C ASP A 124 -1.29 6.47 -11.87
N ILE A 125 -0.70 7.50 -11.25
CA ILE A 125 -0.92 7.81 -9.82
C ILE A 125 -2.38 8.16 -9.58
N LEU A 126 -3.00 8.99 -10.43
CA LEU A 126 -4.41 9.35 -10.31
C LEU A 126 -5.33 8.15 -10.52
N THR A 127 -5.07 7.31 -11.52
CA THR A 127 -5.82 6.05 -11.71
C THR A 127 -5.66 5.11 -10.51
N THR A 128 -4.47 5.06 -9.93
CA THR A 128 -4.21 4.24 -8.73
C THR A 128 -4.91 4.81 -7.49
N LYS A 129 -5.03 6.14 -7.39
CA LYS A 129 -5.80 6.81 -6.34
C LYS A 129 -7.26 6.37 -6.36
N GLU A 130 -7.89 6.33 -7.52
CA GLU A 130 -9.29 5.89 -7.64
C GLU A 130 -9.50 4.45 -7.18
N LYS A 131 -8.55 3.54 -7.50
CA LYS A 131 -8.59 2.16 -7.01
C LYS A 131 -8.46 2.10 -5.49
N LEU A 132 -7.49 2.82 -4.93
CA LEU A 132 -7.25 2.89 -3.50
C LEU A 132 -8.46 3.44 -2.75
N GLU A 133 -9.10 4.49 -3.26
CA GLU A 133 -10.30 5.07 -2.64
C GLU A 133 -11.44 4.04 -2.59
N LYS A 134 -11.73 3.33 -3.69
CA LYS A 134 -12.76 2.27 -3.70
C LYS A 134 -12.52 1.18 -2.66
N ILE A 135 -11.25 0.82 -2.48
CA ILE A 135 -10.81 -0.14 -1.45
C ILE A 135 -11.11 0.41 -0.05
N LEU A 136 -10.67 1.63 0.24
CA LEU A 136 -10.82 2.23 1.57
C LEU A 136 -12.29 2.48 1.91
N ASP A 137 -13.10 2.86 0.92
CA ASP A 137 -14.54 3.02 1.07
C ASP A 137 -15.20 1.68 1.46
N ALA A 138 -14.79 0.57 0.84
CA ALA A 138 -15.27 -0.76 1.21
C ALA A 138 -14.87 -1.15 2.63
N PHE A 139 -13.65 -0.83 3.07
CA PHE A 139 -13.22 -1.01 4.46
C PHE A 139 -14.08 -0.24 5.45
N ILE A 140 -14.32 1.04 5.18
CA ILE A 140 -15.15 1.91 6.02
C ILE A 140 -16.57 1.34 6.11
N LEU A 141 -17.15 0.92 4.98
CA LEU A 141 -18.49 0.35 4.93
C LEU A 141 -18.61 -0.94 5.75
N LEU A 142 -17.66 -1.86 5.58
CA LEU A 142 -17.63 -3.10 6.37
C LEU A 142 -17.48 -2.78 7.85
N LYS A 143 -16.58 -1.86 8.20
CA LYS A 143 -16.37 -1.42 9.59
C LYS A 143 -17.62 -0.77 10.19
N GLN A 144 -18.32 0.08 9.45
CA GLN A 144 -19.60 0.65 9.88
C GLN A 144 -20.63 -0.44 10.15
N SER A 145 -20.76 -1.42 9.25
CA SER A 145 -21.66 -2.56 9.43
C SER A 145 -21.33 -3.35 10.71
N ILE A 146 -20.05 -3.45 11.06
CA ILE A 146 -19.58 -4.13 12.27
C ILE A 146 -19.89 -3.30 13.53
N ASP A 147 -19.50 -2.04 13.55
CA ASP A 147 -19.59 -1.14 14.71
C ASP A 147 -21.05 -0.82 15.06
N GLU A 148 -21.93 -0.74 14.06
CA GLU A 148 -23.36 -0.45 14.23
C GLU A 148 -24.20 -1.71 14.50
N GLY A 149 -23.58 -2.89 14.48
CA GLY A 149 -24.28 -4.16 14.67
C GLY A 149 -25.35 -4.39 13.60
N ALA A 150 -25.04 -4.09 12.34
CA ALA A 150 -25.99 -4.13 11.25
C ALA A 150 -26.67 -5.51 11.14
N SER A 151 -28.00 -5.51 11.24
CA SER A 151 -28.83 -6.69 11.00
C SER A 151 -29.61 -6.48 9.71
N VAL A 152 -29.27 -7.27 8.68
CA VAL A 152 -29.79 -7.09 7.33
C VAL A 152 -30.75 -8.24 7.01
N LYS A 153 -32.02 -7.91 6.71
CA LYS A 153 -33.00 -8.87 6.20
C LYS A 153 -32.78 -9.11 4.69
N ALA A 154 -31.70 -9.81 4.37
CA ALA A 154 -31.35 -10.17 3.00
C ALA A 154 -31.95 -11.52 2.58
N ASP A 155 -32.10 -11.74 1.26
CA ASP A 155 -32.48 -13.03 0.71
C ASP A 155 -31.36 -14.05 0.97
N GLN A 156 -31.71 -15.29 1.33
CA GLN A 156 -30.73 -16.32 1.65
C GLN A 156 -29.81 -16.64 0.46
N ASN A 157 -30.31 -16.56 -0.78
CA ASN A 157 -29.49 -16.80 -1.96
C ASN A 157 -28.49 -15.66 -2.19
N ASP A 158 -28.86 -14.41 -1.91
CA ASP A 158 -27.95 -13.28 -2.04
C ASP A 158 -26.85 -13.30 -0.98
N VAL A 159 -27.18 -13.68 0.26
CA VAL A 159 -26.18 -13.90 1.32
C VAL A 159 -25.24 -15.04 0.94
N LYS A 160 -25.79 -16.15 0.44
CA LYS A 160 -24.99 -17.29 -0.02
C LYS A 160 -24.05 -16.87 -1.16
N ARG A 161 -24.55 -16.13 -2.15
CA ARG A 161 -23.77 -15.62 -3.27
C ARG A 161 -22.60 -14.73 -2.81
N LEU A 162 -22.85 -13.82 -1.88
CA LEU A 162 -21.78 -12.95 -1.34
C LEU A 162 -20.69 -13.77 -0.63
N ARG A 163 -21.08 -14.80 0.14
CA ARG A 163 -20.13 -15.71 0.79
C ARG A 163 -19.35 -16.57 -0.20
N ASP A 164 -20.04 -17.14 -1.19
CA ASP A 164 -19.40 -17.96 -2.23
C ASP A 164 -18.39 -17.12 -3.04
N ALA A 165 -18.73 -15.85 -3.33
CA ALA A 165 -17.79 -14.89 -3.91
C ALA A 165 -16.60 -14.67 -2.99
N PHE A 166 -16.83 -14.35 -1.71
CA PHE A 166 -15.76 -14.14 -0.74
C PHE A 166 -14.75 -15.30 -0.68
N GLU A 167 -15.21 -16.54 -0.57
CA GLU A 167 -14.33 -17.71 -0.56
C GLU A 167 -13.58 -17.89 -1.88
N THR A 168 -14.24 -17.64 -3.02
CA THR A 168 -13.60 -17.69 -4.34
C THR A 168 -12.50 -16.63 -4.47
N GLN A 169 -12.79 -15.38 -4.14
CA GLN A 169 -11.83 -14.29 -4.24
C GLN A 169 -10.67 -14.46 -3.26
N LYS A 170 -10.93 -14.98 -2.05
CA LYS A 170 -9.89 -15.31 -1.08
C LYS A 170 -8.86 -16.28 -1.64
N VAL A 171 -9.30 -17.40 -2.21
CA VAL A 171 -8.40 -18.40 -2.83
C VAL A 171 -7.61 -17.75 -3.97
N LYS A 172 -8.26 -16.99 -4.84
CA LYS A 172 -7.57 -16.33 -5.96
C LYS A 172 -6.54 -15.28 -5.52
N ILE A 173 -6.81 -14.55 -4.44
CA ILE A 173 -5.86 -13.60 -3.85
C ILE A 173 -4.64 -14.35 -3.29
N GLU A 174 -4.87 -15.46 -2.60
CA GLU A 174 -3.79 -16.32 -2.07
C GLU A 174 -2.95 -16.93 -3.22
N ASP A 175 -3.60 -17.44 -4.26
CA ASP A 175 -2.94 -17.98 -5.46
C ASP A 175 -2.10 -16.91 -6.18
N ALA A 176 -2.62 -15.69 -6.32
CA ALA A 176 -1.87 -14.57 -6.89
C ALA A 176 -0.64 -14.21 -6.05
N MET A 177 -0.73 -14.28 -4.71
CA MET A 177 0.42 -14.02 -3.85
C MET A 177 1.45 -15.17 -3.91
N ASN A 178 1.01 -16.41 -4.11
CA ASN A 178 1.88 -17.57 -4.27
C ASN A 178 2.57 -17.61 -5.65
N ASP A 179 2.00 -16.96 -6.67
CA ASP A 179 2.62 -16.72 -7.97
C ASP A 179 3.60 -15.56 -7.89
N ASP A 180 4.81 -15.80 -7.36
CA ASP A 180 5.91 -14.82 -7.32
C ASP A 180 5.53 -13.44 -6.74
N PHE A 181 4.66 -13.42 -5.72
CA PHE A 181 4.13 -12.19 -5.11
C PHE A 181 3.43 -11.27 -6.14
N ASN A 182 2.53 -11.83 -6.96
CA ASN A 182 1.77 -11.08 -7.96
C ASN A 182 0.66 -10.20 -7.34
N ILE A 183 1.10 -9.16 -6.61
CA ILE A 183 0.27 -8.17 -5.94
C ILE A 183 -0.69 -7.45 -6.90
N PRO A 184 -0.31 -7.08 -8.16
CA PRO A 184 -1.26 -6.48 -9.09
C PRO A 184 -2.47 -7.37 -9.39
N LEU A 185 -2.26 -8.69 -9.52
CA LEU A 185 -3.35 -9.64 -9.71
C LEU A 185 -4.19 -9.78 -8.42
N ALA A 186 -3.54 -9.86 -7.25
CA ALA A 186 -4.24 -9.90 -5.97
C ALA A 186 -5.13 -8.65 -5.74
N ILE A 187 -4.63 -7.46 -6.09
CA ILE A 187 -5.42 -6.21 -6.07
C ILE A 187 -6.61 -6.29 -7.03
N THR A 188 -6.44 -6.92 -8.19
CA THR A 188 -7.52 -7.09 -9.17
C THR A 188 -8.65 -7.96 -8.61
N GLU A 189 -8.32 -9.11 -8.02
CA GLU A 189 -9.30 -10.03 -7.43
C GLU A 189 -9.99 -9.41 -6.20
N LEU A 190 -9.27 -8.59 -5.44
CA LEU A 190 -9.87 -7.81 -4.36
C LEU A 190 -10.89 -6.77 -4.89
N LEU A 191 -10.56 -6.06 -5.97
CA LEU A 191 -11.50 -5.12 -6.59
C LEU A 191 -12.76 -5.85 -7.11
N GLU A 192 -12.64 -7.10 -7.56
CA GLU A 192 -13.81 -7.93 -7.87
C GLU A 192 -14.65 -8.23 -6.62
N MET A 193 -14.02 -8.54 -5.48
CA MET A 193 -14.75 -8.72 -4.22
C MET A 193 -15.49 -7.44 -3.81
N ILE A 194 -14.85 -6.28 -3.93
CA ILE A 194 -15.46 -4.98 -3.64
C ILE A 194 -16.68 -4.72 -4.51
N LYS A 195 -16.68 -5.16 -5.78
CA LYS A 195 -17.87 -5.06 -6.63
C LYS A 195 -19.03 -5.89 -6.09
N GLU A 196 -18.79 -7.11 -5.62
CA GLU A 196 -19.87 -7.94 -5.03
C GLU A 196 -20.37 -7.36 -3.70
N ILE A 197 -19.50 -6.78 -2.87
CA ILE A 197 -19.89 -6.03 -1.65
C ILE A 197 -20.79 -4.86 -2.02
N ASN A 198 -20.37 -4.02 -2.96
CA ASN A 198 -21.13 -2.84 -3.37
C ASN A 198 -22.50 -3.23 -3.96
N LYS A 199 -22.57 -4.28 -4.80
CA LYS A 199 -23.86 -4.80 -5.31
C LYS A 199 -24.79 -5.23 -4.18
N PHE A 200 -24.26 -5.90 -3.16
CA PHE A 200 -25.04 -6.33 -2.01
C PHE A 200 -25.57 -5.12 -1.23
N VAL A 201 -24.71 -4.12 -1.00
CA VAL A 201 -25.06 -2.90 -0.28
C VAL A 201 -26.06 -2.04 -1.07
N ASP A 202 -25.93 -1.94 -2.39
CA ASP A 202 -26.88 -1.20 -3.22
C ASP A 202 -28.31 -1.79 -3.09
N LYS A 203 -28.41 -3.11 -2.86
CA LYS A 203 -29.69 -3.80 -2.67
C LYS A 203 -30.21 -3.73 -1.23
N TYR A 204 -29.32 -3.78 -0.23
CA TYR A 204 -29.69 -3.98 1.17
C TYR A 204 -29.24 -2.89 2.14
N SER A 205 -28.62 -1.83 1.65
CA SER A 205 -28.03 -0.69 2.37
C SER A 205 -26.83 -1.00 3.28
N ALA A 206 -26.62 -2.25 3.69
CA ALA A 206 -25.49 -2.69 4.51
C ALA A 206 -25.17 -4.18 4.28
N VAL A 207 -24.07 -4.65 4.86
CA VAL A 207 -23.74 -6.07 4.99
C VAL A 207 -24.06 -6.51 6.42
N ASP A 208 -24.60 -7.72 6.62
CA ASP A 208 -24.82 -8.25 7.97
C ASP A 208 -23.51 -8.30 8.77
N GLN A 209 -23.54 -7.91 10.05
CA GLN A 209 -22.37 -7.78 10.92
C GLN A 209 -21.44 -9.00 10.88
N LYS A 210 -21.99 -10.22 10.86
CA LYS A 210 -21.18 -11.45 10.88
C LYS A 210 -20.40 -11.62 9.58
N VAL A 211 -21.10 -11.47 8.45
CA VAL A 211 -20.48 -11.55 7.12
C VAL A 211 -19.48 -10.42 6.92
N ALA A 212 -19.82 -9.21 7.37
CA ALA A 212 -18.93 -8.06 7.29
C ALA A 212 -17.63 -8.30 8.07
N SER A 213 -17.72 -8.90 9.27
CA SER A 213 -16.57 -9.23 10.12
C SER A 213 -15.62 -10.25 9.47
N GLU A 214 -16.17 -11.28 8.82
CA GLU A 214 -15.39 -12.29 8.10
C GLU A 214 -14.59 -11.66 6.94
N ILE A 215 -15.26 -10.87 6.11
CA ILE A 215 -14.64 -10.19 4.96
C ILE A 215 -13.61 -9.16 5.45
N TYR A 216 -13.98 -8.32 6.42
CA TYR A 216 -13.11 -7.31 6.99
C TYR A 216 -11.83 -7.92 7.57
N GLY A 217 -11.94 -9.01 8.33
CA GLY A 217 -10.78 -9.66 8.94
C GLY A 217 -9.80 -10.25 7.92
N PHE A 218 -10.27 -10.73 6.77
CA PHE A 218 -9.39 -11.15 5.68
C PHE A 218 -8.73 -9.95 5.00
N PHE A 219 -9.50 -8.91 4.68
CA PHE A 219 -8.97 -7.70 4.04
C PHE A 219 -7.92 -7.03 4.95
N GLU A 220 -8.21 -6.86 6.23
CA GLU A 220 -7.29 -6.26 7.20
C GLU A 220 -5.94 -6.99 7.21
N LYS A 221 -5.93 -8.33 7.25
CA LYS A 221 -4.69 -9.12 7.19
C LYS A 221 -3.91 -8.89 5.90
N PHE A 222 -4.59 -8.95 4.76
CA PHE A 222 -3.97 -8.73 3.46
C PHE A 222 -3.37 -7.31 3.36
N TYR A 223 -4.11 -6.30 3.78
CA TYR A 223 -3.63 -4.92 3.76
C TYR A 223 -2.55 -4.62 4.77
N ARG A 224 -2.54 -5.31 5.92
CA ARG A 224 -1.45 -5.16 6.87
C ARG A 224 -0.12 -5.62 6.29
N VAL A 225 -0.13 -6.66 5.46
CA VAL A 225 1.05 -7.09 4.68
C VAL A 225 1.44 -6.02 3.67
N LEU A 226 0.47 -5.49 2.91
CA LEU A 226 0.75 -4.54 1.83
C LEU A 226 1.12 -3.15 2.31
N LEU A 227 0.37 -2.56 3.24
CA LEU A 227 0.46 -1.17 3.67
C LEU A 227 1.10 -0.99 5.05
N GLY A 228 1.26 -2.05 5.83
CA GLY A 228 1.77 -1.95 7.20
C GLY A 228 0.84 -1.11 8.08
N ASP A 229 1.42 -0.22 8.89
CA ASP A 229 0.71 0.66 9.82
C ASP A 229 -0.01 1.84 9.12
N LEU A 230 0.19 2.02 7.81
CA LEU A 230 -0.45 3.11 7.07
C LEU A 230 -1.97 2.95 6.99
N LEU A 231 -2.48 1.71 6.92
CA LEU A 231 -3.92 1.46 6.99
C LEU A 231 -4.46 1.84 8.38
N ASP A 232 -3.77 1.44 9.44
CA ASP A 232 -4.16 1.75 10.82
C ASP A 232 -4.23 3.27 11.04
N ARG A 233 -3.27 4.03 10.50
CA ARG A 233 -3.28 5.50 10.53
C ARG A 233 -4.46 6.10 9.78
N TYR A 234 -4.81 5.56 8.61
CA TYR A 234 -5.99 5.98 7.85
C TYR A 234 -7.28 5.76 8.64
N LEU A 235 -7.48 4.54 9.15
CA LEU A 235 -8.68 4.14 9.89
C LEU A 235 -8.80 4.91 11.22
N LYS A 236 -7.68 5.14 11.92
CA LYS A 236 -7.66 5.98 13.12
C LYS A 236 -8.11 7.41 12.82
N LYS A 237 -7.58 8.02 11.75
CA LYS A 237 -7.99 9.38 11.35
C LYS A 237 -9.47 9.43 10.98
N TYR A 238 -9.99 8.42 10.31
CA TYR A 238 -11.42 8.30 10.04
C TYR A 238 -12.22 8.29 11.35
N GLU A 239 -11.85 7.44 12.31
CA GLU A 239 -12.56 7.29 13.57
C GLU A 239 -12.56 8.58 14.40
N GLU A 240 -11.42 9.25 14.50
CA GLU A 240 -11.28 10.53 15.22
C GLU A 240 -12.17 11.65 14.63
N ASN A 241 -12.46 11.59 13.33
CA ASN A 241 -13.26 12.60 12.64
C ASN A 241 -14.75 12.23 12.51
N LYS A 242 -15.13 10.96 12.70
CA LYS A 242 -16.50 10.47 12.45
C LYS A 242 -17.58 11.27 13.17
N GLY A 243 -17.38 11.56 14.46
CA GLY A 243 -18.34 12.32 15.28
C GLY A 243 -18.53 13.76 14.81
N ILE A 244 -17.44 14.51 14.63
CA ILE A 244 -17.50 15.91 14.23
C ILE A 244 -18.02 16.08 12.79
N VAL A 245 -17.62 15.19 11.88
CA VAL A 245 -18.08 15.22 10.48
C VAL A 245 -19.58 14.97 10.41
N LYS A 246 -20.12 14.05 11.20
CA LYS A 246 -21.58 13.81 11.27
C LYS A 246 -22.34 15.09 11.63
N ILE A 247 -21.91 15.79 12.68
CA ILE A 247 -22.53 17.06 13.11
C ILE A 247 -22.45 18.11 12.00
N LEU A 248 -21.28 18.24 11.35
CA LEU A 248 -21.09 19.21 10.26
C LEU A 248 -21.96 18.89 9.03
N ILE A 249 -22.17 17.62 8.71
CA ILE A 249 -23.09 17.19 7.64
C ILE A 249 -24.54 17.55 7.99
N GLU A 250 -24.96 17.37 9.25
CA GLU A 250 -26.30 17.76 9.72
C GLU A 250 -26.51 19.29 9.65
N GLN A 251 -25.51 20.07 10.08
CA GLN A 251 -25.53 21.53 9.98
C GLN A 251 -25.58 22.01 8.52
N ARG A 252 -24.78 21.39 7.64
CA ARG A 252 -24.80 21.65 6.20
C ARG A 252 -26.17 21.33 5.60
N SER A 253 -26.77 20.21 5.98
CA SER A 253 -28.10 19.81 5.49
C SER A 253 -29.18 20.80 5.93
N SER A 254 -29.10 21.27 7.19
CA SER A 254 -29.98 22.32 7.72
C SER A 254 -29.81 23.66 7.01
N ALA A 255 -28.57 24.06 6.70
CA ALA A 255 -28.27 25.26 5.92
C ALA A 255 -28.87 25.17 4.50
N ARG A 256 -28.73 24.02 3.82
CA ARG A 256 -29.36 23.79 2.52
C ARG A 256 -30.89 23.85 2.58
N ALA A 257 -31.50 23.27 3.62
CA ALA A 257 -32.95 23.28 3.80
C ALA A 257 -33.52 24.71 3.93
N ARG A 258 -32.80 25.62 4.61
CA ARG A 258 -33.15 27.04 4.71
C ARG A 258 -32.59 27.92 3.58
N LYS A 259 -32.08 27.32 2.50
CA LYS A 259 -31.48 27.99 1.32
C LYS A 259 -30.27 28.88 1.63
N ASP A 260 -29.57 28.62 2.73
CA ASP A 260 -28.31 29.24 3.12
C ASP A 260 -27.14 28.51 2.46
N PHE A 261 -26.97 28.74 1.16
CA PHE A 261 -25.92 28.09 0.36
C PHE A 261 -24.51 28.54 0.77
N ALA A 262 -24.36 29.79 1.22
CA ALA A 262 -23.07 30.31 1.68
C ALA A 262 -22.53 29.52 2.88
N THR A 263 -23.36 29.25 3.89
CA THR A 263 -22.95 28.43 5.04
C THR A 263 -22.69 26.97 4.63
N SER A 264 -23.53 26.40 3.76
CA SER A 264 -23.32 25.04 3.23
C SER A 264 -21.96 24.90 2.53
N ASP A 265 -21.59 25.87 1.71
CA ASP A 265 -20.33 25.86 0.96
C ASP A 265 -19.13 26.12 1.86
N ALA A 266 -19.27 27.01 2.85
CA ALA A 266 -18.25 27.23 3.87
C ALA A 266 -17.95 25.96 4.68
N ILE A 267 -18.98 25.19 5.07
CA ILE A 267 -18.80 23.90 5.77
C ILE A 267 -18.06 22.90 4.88
N ARG A 268 -18.47 22.77 3.61
CA ARG A 268 -17.83 21.85 2.65
C ARG A 268 -16.36 22.23 2.42
N ALA A 269 -16.08 23.51 2.25
CA ALA A 269 -14.73 24.02 2.06
C ALA A 269 -13.85 23.78 3.29
N GLY A 270 -14.39 24.02 4.49
CA GLY A 270 -13.70 23.76 5.77
C GLY A 270 -13.37 22.27 5.96
N LEU A 271 -14.30 21.37 5.66
CA LEU A 271 -14.05 19.93 5.67
C LEU A 271 -12.97 19.53 4.67
N LYS A 272 -13.05 20.04 3.43
CA LYS A 272 -12.05 19.78 2.39
C LYS A 272 -10.66 20.27 2.79
N ALA A 273 -10.56 21.44 3.41
CA ALA A 273 -9.30 21.99 3.91
C ALA A 273 -8.66 21.11 5.01
N ASN A 274 -9.47 20.33 5.74
CA ASN A 274 -9.01 19.36 6.74
C ASN A 274 -8.84 17.95 6.17
N GLY A 275 -8.89 17.80 4.84
CA GLY A 275 -8.72 16.52 4.16
C GLY A 275 -9.91 15.59 4.28
N ILE A 276 -11.12 16.15 4.39
CA ILE A 276 -12.39 15.40 4.40
C ILE A 276 -13.18 15.76 3.14
N ILE A 277 -13.52 14.75 2.35
CA ILE A 277 -14.27 14.91 1.10
C ILE A 277 -15.71 14.50 1.35
N LEU A 278 -16.66 15.35 0.92
CA LEU A 278 -18.10 15.07 0.97
C LEU A 278 -18.62 14.68 -0.41
N GLU A 279 -19.32 13.55 -0.47
CA GLU A 279 -19.97 12.99 -1.66
C GLU A 279 -21.48 13.02 -1.44
N ASP A 280 -22.21 13.78 -2.28
CA ASP A 280 -23.66 13.86 -2.18
C ASP A 280 -24.28 12.78 -3.07
N GLU A 281 -25.04 11.87 -2.47
CA GLU A 281 -25.81 10.81 -3.14
C GLU A 281 -27.32 11.04 -2.97
N LYS A 282 -28.15 10.27 -3.68
CA LYS A 282 -29.62 10.32 -3.55
C LYS A 282 -30.09 9.93 -2.14
N SER A 283 -29.35 9.06 -1.47
CA SER A 283 -29.62 8.52 -0.13
C SER A 283 -29.11 9.41 1.01
N GLY A 284 -28.27 10.41 0.72
CA GLY A 284 -27.69 11.33 1.71
C GLY A 284 -26.28 11.78 1.33
N THR A 285 -25.58 12.43 2.26
CA THR A 285 -24.17 12.83 2.07
C THR A 285 -23.26 11.79 2.72
N ARG A 286 -22.43 11.12 1.90
CA ARG A 286 -21.31 10.30 2.34
C ARG A 286 -20.05 11.16 2.49
N TRP A 287 -19.06 10.62 3.19
CA TRP A 287 -17.78 11.30 3.36
C TRP A 287 -16.63 10.31 3.48
N LYS A 288 -15.44 10.76 3.09
CA LYS A 288 -14.20 10.00 3.20
C LYS A 288 -13.03 10.91 3.58
N ILE A 289 -11.98 10.32 4.13
CA ILE A 289 -10.70 11.00 4.32
C ILE A 289 -9.98 11.02 2.97
N ASP A 290 -9.52 12.20 2.55
CA ASP A 290 -8.62 12.32 1.39
C ASP A 290 -7.34 11.54 1.68
N VAL A 291 -7.03 10.56 0.83
CA VAL A 291 -5.84 9.71 0.96
C VAL A 291 -4.53 10.51 0.90
N ASN A 292 -4.57 11.70 0.29
CA ASN A 292 -3.44 12.63 0.24
C ASN A 292 -3.26 13.40 1.57
N ALA A 293 -4.28 13.43 2.43
CA ALA A 293 -4.27 14.20 3.67
C ALA A 293 -3.69 13.43 4.86
N LEU A 294 -3.22 12.19 4.65
CA LEU A 294 -2.36 11.51 5.62
C LEU A 294 -0.94 12.05 5.45
N LYS A 295 -0.45 12.74 6.47
CA LYS A 295 0.94 13.22 6.55
C LYS A 295 1.70 12.43 7.60
#